data_AF-A0A090G7H6-F1
#
_entry.id   AF-A0A090G7H6-F1
#
_cell.length_a   1.000
_cell.length_b   1.000
_cell.length_c   1.000
_cell.angle_alpha   90.00
_cell.angle_beta   90.00
_cell.angle_gamma   90.00
#
_symmetry.space_group_name_H-M   'P 1'
#
loop_
_entity.id
_entity.type
_entity.pdbx_description
1 polymer ?
#
loop_
_entity_poly.entity_id
_entity_poly.type
_entity_poly.pdbx_seq_one_letter_code
_entity_poly.pdbx_strand_id
1 'polypeptide(L)' 'MMPATIGSSPIMTDIFIKMAEEAALEAREITMEIGVLCRIIAEKMERLHGEPQRIQIDHEVGFVVVATRLRRRRD' A
#
# COMPACT_ATOMS: atom_id res chain seq x y z
N MET A 1 11.56 18.07 48.24
CA MET A 1 10.74 17.80 47.04
C MET A 1 11.69 17.73 45.86
N MET A 2 11.95 16.54 45.32
CA MET A 2 12.79 16.33 44.13
C MET A 2 11.94 15.54 43.13
N PRO A 3 11.81 15.98 41.87
CA PRO A 3 11.05 15.25 40.88
C PRO A 3 11.84 14.00 40.46
N ALA A 4 11.20 12.83 40.55
CA ALA A 4 11.76 11.60 40.02
C ALA A 4 11.81 11.69 38.49
N THR A 5 13.01 11.75 37.92
CA THR A 5 13.23 11.59 36.49
C THR A 5 12.89 10.15 36.11
N ILE A 6 11.76 9.97 35.44
CA ILE A 6 11.39 8.71 34.79
C ILE A 6 12.39 8.51 33.64
N GLY A 7 13.45 7.75 33.90
CA GLY A 7 14.36 7.28 32.86
C GLY A 7 13.60 6.35 31.93
N SER A 8 13.25 6.82 30.75
CA SER A 8 12.78 5.98 29.64
C SER A 8 13.88 4.96 29.33
N SER A 9 13.61 3.68 29.63
CA SER A 9 14.59 2.60 29.45
C SER A 9 14.89 2.41 27.96
N PRO A 10 16.16 2.55 27.51
CA PRO A 10 16.53 2.49 26.09
C PRO A 10 16.12 1.17 25.42
N ILE A 11 16.06 0.08 26.20
CA ILE A 11 15.65 -1.25 25.75
C ILE A 11 14.21 -1.26 25.22
N MET A 12 13.31 -0.46 25.82
CA MET A 12 11.90 -0.45 25.39
C MET A 12 11.77 0.23 24.02
N THR A 13 12.49 1.33 23.81
CA THR A 13 12.54 2.05 22.53
C THR A 13 13.08 1.17 21.41
N ASP A 14 14.14 0.41 21.65
CA ASP A 14 14.75 -0.47 20.65
C ASP A 14 13.81 -1.60 20.21
N ILE A 15 12.99 -2.13 21.12
CA ILE A 15 11.98 -3.16 20.80
C ILE A 15 10.87 -2.55 19.92
N PHE A 16 10.36 -1.37 20.26
CA PHE A 16 9.34 -0.70 19.45
C PHE A 16 9.84 -0.35 18.05
N ILE A 17 11.11 0.07 17.92
CA ILE A 17 11.72 0.35 16.61
C ILE A 17 11.74 -0.91 15.76
N LYS A 18 12.21 -2.04 16.32
CA LYS A 18 12.23 -3.32 15.59
C LYS A 18 10.84 -3.78 15.16
N MET A 19 9.84 -3.69 16.05
CA MET A 19 8.46 -4.03 15.70
C MET A 19 7.91 -3.14 14.58
N ALA A 20 8.23 -1.84 14.59
CA ALA A 20 7.83 -0.92 13.53
C ALA A 20 8.50 -1.26 12.19
N GLU A 21 9.78 -1.65 12.21
CA GLU A 21 10.51 -2.08 11.02
C GLU A 21 9.93 -3.38 10.42
N GLU A 22 9.61 -4.37 11.27
CA GLU A 22 8.98 -5.62 10.85
C GLU A 22 7.60 -5.38 10.23
N ALA A 23 6.75 -4.58 10.90
CA ALA A 23 5.43 -4.23 10.38
C ALA A 23 5.53 -3.45 9.05
N ALA A 24 6.51 -2.57 8.91
CA ALA A 24 6.74 -1.84 7.67
C ALA A 24 7.21 -2.76 6.53
N LEU A 25 8.00 -3.79 6.84
CA LEU A 25 8.43 -4.79 5.87
C LEU A 25 7.23 -5.63 5.40
N GLU A 26 6.44 -6.15 6.33
CA GLU A 26 5.24 -6.94 6.03
C GLU A 26 4.23 -6.14 5.17
N ALA A 27 3.98 -4.88 5.55
CA ALA A 27 3.11 -3.99 4.78
C ALA A 27 3.61 -3.77 3.34
N ARG A 28 4.93 -3.69 3.13
CA ARG A 28 5.52 -3.57 1.78
C ARG A 28 5.31 -4.83 0.97
N GLU A 29 5.54 -6.00 1.55
CA GLU A 29 5.34 -7.30 0.89
C GLU A 29 3.89 -7.44 0.41
N ILE A 30 2.92 -7.19 1.30
CA ILE A 30 1.49 -7.22 0.98
C ILE A 30 1.16 -6.22 -0.13
N THR A 31 1.70 -5.00 -0.07
CA THR A 31 1.47 -3.97 -1.10
C THR A 31 1.99 -4.42 -2.47
N MET A 32 3.14 -5.09 -2.53
CA MET A 32 3.65 -5.65 -3.79
C MET A 32 2.75 -6.74 -4.35
N GLU A 33 2.29 -7.66 -3.51
CA GLU A 33 1.36 -8.73 -3.93
C GLU A 33 0.07 -8.15 -4.51
N ILE A 34 -0.52 -7.16 -3.84
CA ILE A 34 -1.70 -6.44 -4.31
C ILE A 34 -1.41 -5.77 -5.66
N GLY A 35 -0.24 -5.15 -5.82
CA GLY A 35 0.19 -4.54 -7.09
C GLY A 35 0.25 -5.54 -8.25
N VAL A 36 0.78 -6.75 -8.01
CA VAL A 36 0.82 -7.83 -9.00
C VAL A 36 -0.59 -8.29 -9.37
N LEU A 37 -1.46 -8.52 -8.38
CA LEU A 37 -2.85 -8.91 -8.62
C LEU A 37 -3.60 -7.84 -9.43
N CYS A 38 -3.42 -6.57 -9.10
CA CYS A 38 -4.03 -5.47 -9.83
C CYS A 38 -3.62 -5.45 -11.30
N ARG A 39 -2.33 -5.71 -11.58
CA ARG A 39 -1.83 -5.79 -12.95
C ARG A 39 -2.45 -6.95 -13.71
N ILE A 40 -2.54 -8.13 -13.09
CA ILE A 40 -3.16 -9.31 -13.71
C ILE A 40 -4.63 -9.04 -14.05
N ILE A 41 -5.37 -8.41 -13.13
CA ILE A 41 -6.78 -8.06 -13.36
C ILE A 41 -6.91 -7.04 -14.50
N ALA A 42 -6.08 -6.00 -14.51
CA ALA A 42 -6.07 -5.00 -15.59
C ALA A 42 -5.81 -5.65 -16.96
N GLU A 43 -4.82 -6.55 -17.06
CA GLU A 43 -4.50 -7.27 -18.30
C GLU A 43 -5.65 -8.19 -18.74
N LYS A 44 -6.33 -8.86 -17.80
CA LYS A 44 -7.51 -9.70 -18.12
C LYS A 44 -8.67 -8.85 -18.62
N MET A 45 -8.92 -7.70 -18.00
CA MET A 45 -9.99 -6.80 -18.41
C MET A 45 -9.67 -6.13 -19.75
N GLU A 46 -8.42 -5.78 -20.02
CA GLU A 46 -8.00 -5.29 -21.34
C GLU A 46 -8.21 -6.34 -22.44
N ARG A 47 -7.90 -7.61 -22.17
CA ARG A 47 -8.19 -8.70 -23.12
C ARG A 47 -9.69 -8.90 -23.36
N LEU A 48 -10.51 -8.69 -22.32
CA LEU A 48 -11.97 -8.87 -22.41
C LEU A 48 -12.64 -7.72 -23.16
N HIS A 49 -12.18 -6.49 -22.95
CA HIS A 49 -12.84 -5.27 -23.45
C HIS A 49 -12.14 -4.63 -24.64
N GLY A 50 -10.91 -5.04 -24.96
CA GLY A 50 -10.11 -4.50 -26.06
C GLY A 50 -9.51 -3.11 -25.77
N GLU A 51 -9.60 -2.63 -24.53
CA GLU A 51 -9.18 -1.29 -24.13
C GLU A 51 -8.30 -1.34 -22.87
N PRO A 52 -7.24 -0.52 -22.77
CA PRO A 52 -6.39 -0.48 -21.59
C PRO A 52 -7.17 -0.11 -20.33
N GLN A 53 -6.99 -0.90 -19.27
CA GLN A 53 -7.65 -0.70 -17.98
C GLN A 53 -6.69 -0.23 -16.91
N ARG A 54 -7.19 0.56 -15.96
CA ARG A 54 -6.48 0.99 -14.76
C ARG A 54 -7.27 0.56 -13.54
N ILE A 55 -6.57 0.03 -12.54
CA ILE A 55 -7.15 -0.24 -11.22
C ILE A 55 -6.69 0.85 -10.27
N GLN A 56 -7.65 1.39 -9.52
CA GLN A 56 -7.42 2.35 -8.45
C GLN A 56 -7.98 1.76 -7.17
N ILE A 57 -7.14 1.63 -6.15
CA ILE A 57 -7.53 1.21 -4.82
C ILE A 57 -7.56 2.45 -3.93
N ASP A 58 -8.71 2.69 -3.32
CA ASP A 58 -8.85 3.70 -2.28
C ASP A 58 -8.92 2.98 -0.92
N HIS A 59 -7.83 3.10 -0.16
CA HIS A 59 -7.71 2.45 1.14
C HIS A 59 -8.47 3.19 2.25
N GLU A 60 -8.76 4.49 2.08
CA GLU A 60 -9.47 5.28 3.09
C GLU A 60 -10.96 4.97 3.09
N VAL A 61 -11.50 4.68 1.90
CA VAL A 61 -12.93 4.43 1.71
C VAL A 61 -13.25 2.95 1.46
N GLY A 62 -12.23 2.09 1.29
CA GLY A 62 -12.38 0.64 1.22
C GLY A 62 -12.99 0.12 -0.08
N PHE A 63 -12.74 0.79 -1.20
CA PHE A 63 -13.24 0.35 -2.51
C PHE A 63 -12.14 0.21 -3.57
N VAL A 64 -12.42 -0.62 -4.58
CA VAL A 64 -11.57 -0.83 -5.76
C VAL A 64 -12.34 -0.38 -7.00
N VAL A 65 -11.77 0.55 -7.77
CA VAL A 65 -12.33 1.02 -9.04
C VAL A 65 -11.50 0.50 -10.20
N VAL A 66 -12.17 -0.09 -11.20
CA VAL A 66 -11.58 -0.39 -12.50
C VAL A 66 -12.09 0.64 -13.51
N ALA A 67 -11.17 1.39 -14.12
CA ALA A 67 -11.49 2.47 -15.05
C ALA A 67 -10.74 2.29 -16.38
N THR A 68 -11.45 2.47 -17.49
CA THR A 68 -10.84 2.53 -18.82
C THR A 68 -9.90 3.73 -18.92
N ARG A 69 -8.69 3.50 -19.43
CA ARG A 69 -7.72 4.58 -19.64
C ARG A 69 -8.07 5.32 -20.93
N LEU A 70 -8.70 6.47 -20.82
CA LEU A 70 -8.91 7.38 -21.95
C LEU A 70 -7.55 7.73 -22.58
N ARG A 71 -7.28 7.18 -23.76
CA ARG A 71 -6.18 7.63 -24.61
C ARG A 71 -6.46 9.08 -24.99
N ARG A 72 -5.81 10.04 -24.34
CA ARG A 72 -5.75 11.42 -24.86
C ARG A 72 -5.19 11.31 -26.28
N ARG A 73 -6.02 11.57 -27.29
CA ARG A 73 -5.55 11.82 -28.66
C ARG A 73 -4.56 12.98 -28.55
N ARG A 74 -3.29 12.74 -28.91
CA ARG A 74 -2.42 13.82 -29.37
C ARG A 74 -2.84 14.05 -30.81
N ASP A 75 -3.53 15.16 -31.03
CA ASP A 75 -3.62 15.78 -32.35
C ASP A 75 -2.27 16.41 -32.70
#